data_AF-A0A8X6S6H5-F1
#
_entry.id   AF-A0A8X6S6H5-F1
#
_cell.length_a   1.000
_cell.length_b   1.000
_cell.length_c   1.000
_cell.angle_alpha   90.00
_cell.angle_beta   90.00
_cell.angle_gamma   90.00
#
_symmetry.space_group_name_H-M   'P 1'
#
loop_
_entity.id
_entity.type
_entity.pdbx_description
1 polymer ?
#
loop_
_entity_poly.entity_id
_entity_poly.type
_entity_poly.pdbx_seq_one_letter_code
_entity_poly.pdbx_strand_id
1 'polypeptide(L)'
;MLLSKIAVDQYTWTNILPRFKNSQRSAVRYSYRQAYQELNLLENDAHWDTALADASNTARPQQIRTLFAIILTTCFPSNPKDLWEKYKDYMSEDILHHLRAENQNPDIQFTPNVYNEALILIEDMFDNR
;
A
#
# COMPACT_ATOMS: atom_id res chain seq x y z
N MET A 1 24.37 14.22 -3.42
CA MET A 1 23.54 15.44 -3.49
C MET A 1 22.21 15.07 -4.17
N LEU A 2 21.17 14.92 -3.36
CA LEU A 2 19.72 14.98 -3.65
C LEU A 2 19.03 14.14 -4.76
N LEU A 3 19.72 13.44 -5.67
CA LEU A 3 19.04 12.75 -6.79
C LEU A 3 18.64 11.29 -6.58
N SER A 4 19.03 10.63 -5.47
CA SER A 4 18.67 9.21 -5.23
C SER A 4 17.40 9.00 -4.37
N LYS A 5 16.81 10.06 -3.80
CA LYS A 5 15.75 9.95 -2.77
C LYS A 5 14.31 10.07 -3.29
N ILE A 6 14.12 10.68 -4.47
CA ILE A 6 12.81 10.71 -5.16
C ILE A 6 12.65 9.46 -6.05
N ALA A 7 13.77 8.83 -6.41
CA ALA A 7 13.76 7.70 -7.32
C ALA A 7 13.08 6.48 -6.72
N VAL A 8 13.25 6.13 -5.43
CA VAL A 8 12.70 4.86 -4.93
C VAL A 8 11.17 4.86 -4.90
N ASP A 9 10.51 5.82 -4.25
CA ASP A 9 9.03 5.86 -4.23
C ASP A 9 8.44 5.92 -5.66
N GLN A 10 9.05 6.70 -6.56
CA GLN A 10 8.63 6.74 -7.96
C GLN A 10 8.95 5.42 -8.70
N TYR A 11 10.08 4.77 -8.42
CA TYR A 11 10.53 3.52 -9.04
C TYR A 11 9.70 2.33 -8.58
N THR A 12 9.37 2.25 -7.28
CA THR A 12 8.49 1.23 -6.71
C THR A 12 7.10 1.39 -7.30
N TRP A 13 6.49 2.58 -7.29
CA TRP A 13 5.19 2.80 -7.94
C TRP A 13 5.26 2.57 -9.47
N THR A 14 6.38 2.86 -10.15
CA THR A 14 6.54 2.53 -11.58
C THR A 14 6.72 1.05 -11.87
N ASN A 15 7.07 0.20 -10.90
CA ASN A 15 7.13 -1.26 -11.07
C ASN A 15 5.84 -1.95 -10.61
N ILE A 16 5.28 -1.46 -9.49
CA ILE A 16 3.99 -1.82 -8.91
C ILE A 16 2.88 -1.53 -9.93
N LEU A 17 2.66 -0.26 -10.33
CA LEU A 17 1.49 0.12 -11.15
C LEU A 17 1.36 -0.64 -12.48
N PRO A 18 2.44 -0.92 -13.25
CA PRO A 18 2.34 -1.76 -14.44
C PRO A 18 2.05 -3.23 -14.16
N ARG A 19 2.58 -3.80 -13.06
CA ARG A 19 2.21 -5.15 -12.61
C ARG A 19 0.72 -5.22 -12.25
N PHE A 20 0.19 -4.21 -11.56
CA PHE A 20 -1.27 -4.06 -11.34
C PHE A 20 -2.04 -3.99 -12.65
N LYS A 21 -1.60 -3.16 -13.61
CA LYS A 21 -2.25 -2.99 -14.91
C LYS A 21 -2.16 -4.24 -15.79
N ASN A 22 -1.09 -5.03 -15.72
CA ASN A 22 -0.92 -6.25 -16.52
C ASN A 22 -1.77 -7.41 -15.99
N SER A 23 -2.04 -7.47 -14.68
CA SER A 23 -3.04 -8.39 -14.10
C SER A 23 -4.48 -8.08 -14.58
N GLN A 24 -4.75 -6.87 -15.10
CA GLN A 24 -6.08 -6.44 -15.57
C GLN A 24 -6.55 -7.06 -16.90
N ARG A 25 -5.73 -7.83 -17.63
CA ARG A 25 -6.06 -8.22 -19.02
C ARG A 25 -7.15 -9.31 -19.18
N SER A 26 -8.02 -9.54 -18.20
CA SER A 26 -9.25 -10.30 -18.42
C SER A 26 -10.40 -9.35 -18.75
N ALA A 27 -10.87 -9.40 -20.00
CA ALA A 27 -11.91 -8.52 -20.56
C ALA A 27 -13.24 -8.48 -19.77
N VAL A 28 -13.48 -9.47 -18.90
CA VAL A 28 -14.66 -9.57 -18.04
C VAL A 28 -14.65 -8.56 -16.89
N ARG A 29 -13.46 -8.17 -16.37
CA ARG A 29 -13.35 -7.27 -15.20
C ARG A 29 -13.60 -5.80 -15.55
N TYR A 30 -13.27 -5.40 -16.78
CA TYR A 30 -13.49 -4.04 -17.29
C TYR A 30 -14.98 -3.70 -17.41
N SER A 31 -15.82 -4.67 -17.81
CA SER A 31 -17.27 -4.46 -17.97
C SER A 31 -17.99 -4.26 -16.62
N TYR A 32 -17.52 -4.91 -15.55
CA TYR A 32 -18.10 -4.73 -14.21
C TYR A 32 -17.79 -3.34 -13.61
N ARG A 33 -16.56 -2.84 -13.81
CA ARG A 33 -16.15 -1.50 -13.34
C ARG A 33 -16.87 -0.38 -14.08
N GLN A 34 -17.05 -0.50 -15.40
CA GLN A 34 -17.84 0.47 -16.18
C GLN A 34 -19.31 0.46 -15.76
N ALA A 35 -19.90 -0.72 -15.52
CA ALA A 35 -21.28 -0.82 -15.04
C ALA A 35 -21.47 -0.14 -13.66
N TYR A 36 -20.49 -0.23 -12.75
CA TYR A 36 -20.52 0.47 -11.45
C TYR A 36 -20.24 1.99 -11.56
N GLN A 37 -19.38 2.39 -12.49
CA GLN A 37 -19.07 3.79 -12.77
C GLN A 37 -20.27 4.56 -13.32
N GLU A 38 -21.06 3.93 -14.20
CA GLU A 38 -22.26 4.54 -14.80
C GLU A 38 -23.44 4.66 -13.82
N LEU A 39 -23.41 3.90 -12.72
CA LEU A 39 -24.46 3.87 -11.70
C LEU A 39 -24.30 4.91 -10.57
N ASN A 40 -23.29 5.80 -10.62
CA ASN A 40 -22.95 6.73 -9.52
C ASN A 40 -22.74 6.02 -8.14
N LEU A 41 -22.46 4.71 -8.18
CA LEU A 41 -22.29 3.81 -7.02
C LEU A 41 -20.80 3.53 -6.74
N LEU A 42 -19.90 4.35 -7.28
CA LEU A 42 -18.55 4.43 -6.75
C LEU A 42 -18.65 5.09 -5.37
N GLU A 43 -18.92 4.25 -4.37
CA GLU A 43 -18.50 4.49 -3.01
C GLU A 43 -17.09 5.11 -3.07
N ASN A 44 -17.02 6.38 -2.68
CA ASN A 44 -15.79 7.15 -2.58
C ASN A 44 -14.72 6.28 -1.92
N ASP A 45 -13.43 6.50 -2.21
CA ASP A 45 -12.32 5.76 -1.58
C ASP A 45 -12.37 5.76 -0.01
N ALA A 46 -13.30 6.51 0.58
CA ALA A 46 -13.78 6.49 1.96
C ALA A 46 -14.01 5.09 2.59
N HIS A 47 -14.46 4.08 1.83
CA HIS A 47 -14.65 2.73 2.40
C HIS A 47 -13.31 2.04 2.68
N TRP A 48 -12.33 2.23 1.80
CA TRP A 48 -10.95 1.75 2.00
C TRP A 48 -10.27 2.53 3.12
N ASP A 49 -10.55 3.83 3.19
CA ASP A 49 -10.08 4.68 4.27
C ASP A 49 -10.59 4.22 5.63
N THR A 50 -11.90 3.96 5.74
CA THR A 50 -12.52 3.47 6.99
C THR A 50 -11.96 2.10 7.37
N ALA A 51 -11.84 1.18 6.42
CA ALA A 51 -11.30 -0.15 6.68
C ALA A 51 -9.85 -0.11 7.19
N LEU A 52 -9.00 0.75 6.61
CA LEU A 52 -7.62 0.93 7.06
C LEU A 52 -7.52 1.70 8.37
N ALA A 53 -8.41 2.66 8.62
CA ALA A 53 -8.52 3.34 9.91
C ALA A 53 -8.86 2.34 11.02
N ASP A 54 -9.85 1.48 10.83
CA ASP A 54 -10.21 0.46 11.82
C ASP A 54 -9.08 -0.54 12.04
N ALA A 55 -8.44 -0.99 10.95
CA ALA A 55 -7.27 -1.87 11.02
C ALA A 55 -6.09 -1.20 11.75
N SER A 56 -5.87 0.10 11.56
CA SER A 56 -4.79 0.83 12.25
C SER A 56 -4.97 0.87 13.78
N ASN A 57 -6.21 0.77 14.26
CA ASN A 57 -6.52 0.77 15.68
C ASN A 57 -6.53 -0.64 16.29
N THR A 58 -6.67 -1.70 15.49
CA THR A 58 -7.01 -3.04 16.01
C THR A 58 -6.11 -4.16 15.51
N ALA A 59 -5.41 -3.96 14.39
CA ALA A 59 -4.66 -4.98 13.69
C ALA A 59 -3.15 -4.74 13.78
N ARG A 60 -2.38 -5.79 13.52
CA ARG A 60 -0.91 -5.70 13.45
C ARG A 60 -0.45 -5.11 12.11
N PRO A 61 0.72 -4.47 12.04
CA PRO A 61 1.26 -3.90 10.79
C PRO A 61 1.22 -4.85 9.59
N GLN A 62 1.57 -6.12 9.79
CA GLN A 62 1.49 -7.16 8.74
C GLN A 62 0.07 -7.38 8.20
N GLN A 63 -0.96 -7.32 9.07
CA GLN A 63 -2.35 -7.48 8.66
C GLN A 63 -2.83 -6.23 7.90
N ILE A 64 -2.38 -5.05 8.30
CA ILE A 64 -2.66 -3.78 7.59
C ILE A 64 -2.03 -3.81 6.19
N ARG A 65 -0.76 -4.25 6.06
CA ARG A 65 -0.10 -4.47 4.76
C ARG A 65 -0.87 -5.46 3.88
N THR A 66 -1.38 -6.54 4.48
CA THR A 66 -2.19 -7.54 3.77
C THR A 66 -3.49 -6.95 3.25
N LEU A 67 -4.21 -6.20 4.09
CA LEU A 67 -5.45 -5.53 3.70
C LEU A 67 -5.20 -4.54 2.56
N PHE A 68 -4.15 -3.73 2.66
CA PHE A 68 -3.74 -2.81 1.61
C PHE A 68 -3.43 -3.53 0.30
N ALA A 69 -2.68 -4.64 0.33
CA ALA A 69 -2.38 -5.46 -0.84
C ALA A 69 -3.65 -6.02 -1.52
N ILE A 70 -4.65 -6.45 -0.71
CA ILE A 70 -5.95 -6.89 -1.22
C ILE A 70 -6.70 -5.75 -1.89
N ILE A 71 -6.77 -4.57 -1.25
CA ILE A 71 -7.42 -3.38 -1.80
C ILE A 71 -6.79 -3.02 -3.16
N LEU A 72 -5.46 -3.01 -3.26
CA LEU A 72 -4.76 -2.72 -4.51
C LEU A 72 -5.04 -3.74 -5.64
N THR A 73 -5.18 -5.02 -5.32
CA THR A 73 -5.34 -6.11 -6.33
C THR A 73 -6.79 -6.43 -6.70
N THR A 74 -7.74 -6.11 -5.82
CA THR A 74 -9.13 -6.51 -5.99
C THR A 74 -10.06 -5.32 -6.23
N CYS A 75 -9.78 -4.19 -5.58
CA CYS A 75 -10.71 -3.06 -5.51
C CYS A 75 -10.28 -1.88 -6.39
N PHE A 76 -8.99 -1.77 -6.73
CA PHE A 76 -8.44 -0.71 -7.59
C PHE A 76 -8.84 0.69 -7.10
N PRO A 77 -8.37 1.10 -5.90
CA PRO A 77 -8.71 2.41 -5.35
C PRO A 77 -8.33 3.51 -6.34
N SER A 78 -9.07 4.62 -6.31
CA SER A 78 -8.85 5.73 -7.24
C SER A 78 -7.50 6.40 -6.98
N ASN A 79 -7.14 6.54 -5.69
CA ASN A 79 -5.88 7.15 -5.25
C ASN A 79 -5.10 6.22 -4.27
N PRO A 80 -4.45 5.14 -4.77
CA PRO A 80 -3.69 4.22 -3.91
C PRO A 80 -2.51 4.90 -3.20
N LYS A 81 -1.95 5.96 -3.79
CA LYS A 81 -0.84 6.71 -3.22
C LYS A 81 -1.27 7.51 -1.99
N ASP A 82 -2.41 8.19 -2.05
CA ASP A 82 -2.92 8.97 -0.92
C ASP A 82 -3.28 8.05 0.26
N LEU A 83 -3.82 6.88 -0.05
CA LEU A 83 -4.12 5.85 0.94
C LEU A 83 -2.84 5.32 1.60
N TRP A 84 -1.79 5.07 0.82
CA TRP A 84 -0.46 4.71 1.36
C TRP A 84 0.09 5.81 2.27
N GLU A 85 0.12 7.06 1.80
CA GLU A 85 0.67 8.19 2.57
C GLU A 85 -0.01 8.37 3.92
N LYS A 86 -1.32 8.09 4.00
CA LYS A 86 -2.10 8.19 5.24
C LYS A 86 -1.79 7.08 6.24
N TYR A 87 -1.47 5.86 5.77
CA TYR A 87 -1.36 4.67 6.63
C TYR A 87 0.03 4.03 6.70
N LYS A 88 1.03 4.56 5.97
CA LYS A 88 2.39 4.01 5.89
C LYS A 88 3.08 3.85 7.24
N ASP A 89 2.81 4.72 8.21
CA ASP A 89 3.40 4.65 9.56
C ASP A 89 2.92 3.38 10.28
N TYR A 90 1.60 3.13 10.26
CA TYR A 90 1.01 1.91 10.82
C TYR A 90 1.46 0.64 10.09
N MET A 91 1.67 0.73 8.77
CA MET A 91 2.17 -0.39 7.98
C MET A 91 3.65 -0.68 8.16
N SER A 92 4.42 0.21 8.77
CA SER A 92 5.88 0.08 8.94
C SER A 92 6.32 0.15 10.40
N GLU A 93 5.37 0.17 11.33
CA GLU A 93 5.60 0.27 12.76
C GLU A 93 6.45 -0.91 13.28
N ASP A 94 6.18 -2.13 12.83
CA ASP A 94 6.94 -3.33 13.20
C ASP A 94 8.40 -3.26 12.73
N ILE A 95 8.63 -2.73 11.52
CA ILE A 95 9.98 -2.51 10.97
C ILE A 95 10.74 -1.49 11.82
N LEU A 96 10.08 -0.38 12.20
CA LEU A 96 10.68 0.61 13.08
C LEU A 96 11.01 0.03 14.46
N HIS A 97 10.12 -0.80 15.02
CA HIS A 97 10.37 -1.48 16.29
C HIS A 97 11.54 -2.45 16.21
N HIS A 98 11.64 -3.24 15.15
CA HIS A 98 12.78 -4.12 14.93
C HIS A 98 14.08 -3.33 14.84
N LEU A 99 14.11 -2.26 14.05
CA LEU A 99 15.29 -1.41 13.88
C LEU A 99 15.75 -0.78 15.21
N ARG A 100 14.80 -0.32 16.05
CA ARG A 100 15.09 0.20 17.39
C ARG A 100 15.69 -0.87 18.30
N ALA A 101 15.16 -2.10 18.25
CA ALA A 101 15.64 -3.21 19.06
C ALA A 101 17.05 -3.66 18.66
N GLU A 102 17.31 -3.76 17.35
CA GLU A 102 18.62 -4.15 16.81
C GLU A 102 19.72 -3.13 17.14
N ASN A 103 19.41 -1.84 17.04
CA ASN A 103 20.37 -0.77 17.30
C ASN A 103 20.42 -0.33 18.78
N GLN A 104 19.59 -0.92 19.64
CA GLN A 104 19.40 -0.52 21.04
C GLN A 104 19.16 0.99 21.21
N ASN A 105 18.48 1.60 20.24
CA ASN A 105 18.28 3.04 20.17
C ASN A 105 16.79 3.35 19.99
N PRO A 106 16.09 3.79 21.04
CA PRO A 106 14.67 4.12 20.97
C PRO A 106 14.37 5.40 20.19
N ASP A 107 15.37 6.27 19.99
CA ASP A 107 15.20 7.58 19.35
C ASP A 107 15.14 7.50 17.82
N ILE A 108 15.37 6.32 17.24
CA ILE A 108 15.21 6.09 15.81
C ILE A 108 13.76 6.43 15.41
N GLN A 109 13.62 7.30 14.41
CA GLN A 109 12.34 7.73 13.86
C GLN A 109 12.04 7.02 12.55
N PHE A 110 10.82 7.19 12.05
CA PHE A 110 10.50 6.78 10.69
C PHE A 110 11.44 7.46 9.70
N THR A 111 12.00 6.65 8.81
CA THR A 111 12.86 7.10 7.72
C THR A 111 12.33 6.57 6.40
N PRO A 112 12.72 7.18 5.26
CA PRO A 112 12.38 6.63 3.96
C PRO A 112 12.72 5.14 3.79
N ASN A 113 13.80 4.67 4.44
CA ASN A 113 14.19 3.26 4.40
C ASN A 113 13.14 2.34 5.05
N VAL A 114 12.57 2.75 6.18
CA VAL A 114 11.52 2.00 6.89
C VAL A 114 10.27 1.85 6.01
N TYR A 115 9.87 2.94 5.33
CA TYR A 115 8.73 2.90 4.40
C TYR A 115 9.02 2.06 3.16
N ASN A 116 10.23 2.14 2.61
CA ASN A 116 10.62 1.35 1.45
C ASN A 116 10.60 -0.14 1.76
N GLU A 117 11.06 -0.54 2.95
CA GLU A 117 11.02 -1.93 3.39
C GLU A 117 9.58 -2.45 3.51
N ALA A 118 8.66 -1.63 4.04
CA ALA A 118 7.24 -1.99 4.05
C ALA A 118 6.65 -2.17 2.65
N LEU A 119 7.05 -1.35 1.67
CA LEU A 119 6.62 -1.50 0.27
C LEU A 119 7.18 -2.78 -0.37
N ILE A 120 8.44 -3.14 -0.10
CA ILE A 120 9.04 -4.40 -0.57
C ILE A 120 8.27 -5.59 0.00
N LEU A 121 7.96 -5.57 1.30
CA LEU A 121 7.15 -6.63 1.92
C LEU A 121 5.77 -6.75 1.27
N ILE A 122 5.14 -5.63 0.89
CA ILE A 122 3.87 -5.65 0.15
C ILE A 122 4.06 -6.22 -1.26
N GLU A 123 5.17 -5.90 -1.93
CA GLU A 123 5.49 -6.45 -3.26
C GLU A 123 5.70 -7.96 -3.22
N ASP A 124 6.45 -8.47 -2.25
CA ASP A 124 6.69 -9.90 -2.04
C ASP A 124 5.40 -10.71 -1.80
N MET A 125 4.33 -10.05 -1.31
CA MET A 125 3.02 -10.68 -1.18
C MET A 125 2.33 -10.95 -2.52
N PHE A 126 2.71 -10.23 -3.58
CA PHE A 126 2.21 -10.46 -4.93
C PHE A 126 3.01 -11.50 -5.69
N ASP A 127 4.32 -11.60 -5.44
CA ASP A 127 5.21 -12.55 -6.13
C ASP A 127 5.09 -13.99 -5.58
N ASN A 128 4.61 -14.17 -4.35
CA ASN A 128 4.36 -15.49 -3.74
C ASN A 128 2.97 -16.08 -4.04
N ARG A 129 2.29 -15.66 -5.12
CA ARG A 129 0.96 -16.16 -5.53
C ARG A 129 0.95 -16.91 -6.85
#